data_AF-A0A3N5LIP0-F1
#
_entry.id   AF-A0A3N5LIP0-F1
#
_cell.length_a   1.000
_cell.length_b   1.000
_cell.length_c   1.000
_cell.angle_alpha   90.00
_cell.angle_beta   90.00
_cell.angle_gamma   90.00
#
_symmetry.space_group_name_H-M   'P 1'
#
loop_
_entity.id
_entity.type
_entity.pdbx_description
1 polymer ?
#
loop_
_entity_poly.entity_id
_entity_poly.type
_entity_poly.pdbx_seq_one_letter_code
_entity_poly.pdbx_strand_id
1 'polypeptide(L)'
;MALHHSDLRCWLRSSFLRMVRKAVPDPLRVRHIAFGVGGLLSVVSVLTALSLHQHFVDSLAGQLRQLEVTVDAPGARTIRVYWDDPTVYPQAYAAFPVVEGGVQETWNVRLEALRERNPAAQKNELWVFSIRTPEQAVTWKDISLLGDWSLLADTSLRGMAGYVGWITGAVPNSLSVTLKGSWLSILVGRSAFSGKLKMTVNGLTQIVDLYSAHWNIRELTFFAKAPVDYGPRTHDVLIKRGQGRWNKLNFVADAGRSLDIQRVSVDGAEPSRLNGDTFELVKPRWPAYRLARGVTGTALVLLVSTTWLGCLLWVTGDQTQLRAARRYEYLAVTSFAALMAFVLT
;
A
#
# COMPACT_ATOMS: atom_id res chain seq x y z
N MET A 1 -72.65 20.35 61.40
CA MET A 1 -72.53 19.06 60.71
C MET A 1 -71.39 19.16 59.71
N ALA A 2 -70.19 18.70 60.10
CA ALA A 2 -69.03 18.60 59.21
C ALA A 2 -68.99 17.16 58.69
N LEU A 3 -69.06 16.98 57.37
CA LEU A 3 -68.85 15.71 56.70
C LEU A 3 -67.53 15.77 55.90
N HIS A 4 -66.80 14.68 56.00
CA HIS A 4 -65.38 14.48 55.71
C HIS A 4 -64.96 14.72 54.25
N HIS A 5 -64.02 15.65 54.04
CA HIS A 5 -63.31 15.87 52.77
C HIS A 5 -62.18 14.82 52.51
N SER A 6 -61.94 13.90 53.45
CA SER A 6 -60.82 12.94 53.41
C SER A 6 -61.09 11.70 52.56
N ASP A 7 -62.34 11.28 52.39
CA ASP A 7 -62.64 10.00 51.72
C ASP A 7 -62.58 10.08 50.19
N LEU A 8 -62.89 11.24 49.61
CA LEU A 8 -62.86 11.42 48.15
C LEU A 8 -61.44 11.40 47.57
N ARG A 9 -60.44 11.87 48.33
CA ARG A 9 -59.02 11.84 47.90
C ARG A 9 -58.43 10.44 47.94
N CYS A 10 -58.90 9.59 48.84
CA CYS A 10 -58.42 8.21 48.96
C CYS A 10 -58.95 7.34 47.78
N TRP A 11 -60.20 7.57 47.37
CA TRP A 11 -60.83 6.80 46.29
C TRP A 11 -60.21 7.12 44.91
N LEU A 12 -60.00 8.41 44.59
CA LEU A 12 -59.38 8.85 43.33
C LEU A 12 -57.93 8.36 43.17
N ARG A 13 -57.16 8.27 44.27
CA ARG A 13 -55.80 7.71 44.24
C ARG A 13 -55.80 6.21 43.92
N SER A 14 -56.77 5.45 44.42
CA SER A 14 -56.83 4.00 44.20
C SER A 14 -57.23 3.63 42.77
N SER A 15 -58.16 4.38 42.17
CA SER A 15 -58.68 4.12 40.82
C SER A 15 -57.66 4.51 39.75
N PHE A 16 -56.93 5.62 39.94
CA PHE A 16 -55.87 6.05 39.02
C PHE A 16 -54.68 5.06 39.01
N LEU A 17 -54.28 4.55 40.18
CA LEU A 17 -53.21 3.54 40.28
C LEU A 17 -53.60 2.19 39.65
N ARG A 18 -54.88 1.80 39.68
CA ARG A 18 -55.37 0.60 38.98
C ARG A 18 -55.38 0.77 37.47
N MET A 19 -55.66 1.97 36.97
CA MET A 19 -55.71 2.24 35.53
C MET A 19 -54.29 2.28 34.93
N VAL A 20 -53.33 2.89 35.64
CA VAL A 20 -51.92 2.95 35.21
C VAL A 20 -51.26 1.55 35.21
N ARG A 21 -51.64 0.65 36.12
CA ARG A 21 -51.13 -0.74 36.13
C ARG A 21 -51.57 -1.59 34.93
N LYS A 22 -52.68 -1.26 34.26
CA LYS A 22 -53.18 -2.03 33.10
C LYS A 22 -52.57 -1.63 31.75
N ALA A 23 -51.76 -0.59 31.70
CA ALA A 23 -51.13 -0.08 30.47
C ALA A 23 -49.59 -0.12 30.51
N VAL A 24 -49.00 -0.89 31.42
CA VAL A 24 -47.54 -1.13 31.40
C VAL A 24 -47.30 -2.35 30.51
N PRO A 25 -46.74 -2.18 29.29
CA PRO A 25 -46.35 -3.33 28.48
C PRO A 25 -45.39 -4.20 29.29
N ASP A 26 -45.59 -5.51 29.19
CA ASP A 26 -44.86 -6.54 29.94
C ASP A 26 -43.35 -6.20 29.95
N PRO A 27 -42.72 -5.97 31.13
CA PRO A 27 -41.35 -5.46 31.20
C PRO A 27 -40.34 -6.36 30.49
N LEU A 28 -40.64 -7.66 30.38
CA LEU A 28 -39.88 -8.61 29.58
C LEU A 28 -39.93 -8.30 28.08
N ARG A 29 -41.11 -7.93 27.56
CA ARG A 29 -41.32 -7.60 26.15
C ARG A 29 -40.58 -6.31 25.76
N VAL A 30 -40.55 -5.31 26.65
CA VAL A 30 -39.80 -4.06 26.46
C VAL A 30 -38.28 -4.33 26.45
N ARG A 31 -37.78 -5.22 27.32
CA ARG A 31 -36.35 -5.62 27.33
C ARG A 31 -35.92 -6.30 26.04
N HIS A 32 -36.71 -7.25 25.53
CA HIS A 32 -36.37 -7.94 24.28
C HIS A 32 -36.35 -7.01 23.08
N ILE A 33 -37.28 -6.05 23.00
CA ILE A 33 -37.30 -5.04 21.94
C ILE A 33 -36.07 -4.12 22.04
N ALA A 34 -35.75 -3.62 23.24
CA ALA A 34 -34.59 -2.76 23.43
C ALA A 34 -33.26 -3.46 23.10
N PHE A 35 -33.12 -4.73 23.48
CA PHE A 35 -31.93 -5.53 23.17
C PHE A 35 -31.82 -5.81 21.66
N GLY A 36 -32.95 -6.13 21.01
CA GLY A 36 -32.99 -6.33 19.56
C GLY A 36 -32.61 -5.08 18.77
N VAL A 37 -33.16 -3.91 19.16
CA VAL A 37 -32.85 -2.63 18.51
C VAL A 37 -31.41 -2.18 18.79
N GLY A 38 -30.92 -2.29 20.03
CA GLY A 38 -29.55 -1.92 20.38
C GLY A 38 -28.48 -2.80 19.72
N GLY A 39 -28.74 -4.11 19.62
CA GLY A 39 -27.89 -5.04 18.88
C GLY A 39 -27.86 -4.72 17.40
N LEU A 40 -29.03 -4.49 16.78
CA LEU A 40 -29.12 -4.12 15.36
C LEU A 40 -28.36 -2.82 15.06
N LEU A 41 -28.54 -1.77 15.87
CA LEU A 41 -27.86 -0.48 15.68
C LEU A 41 -26.33 -0.60 15.83
N SER A 42 -25.86 -1.45 16.72
CA SER A 42 -24.42 -1.69 16.92
C SER A 42 -23.82 -2.44 15.73
N VAL A 43 -24.51 -3.45 15.21
CA VAL A 43 -24.09 -4.18 14.00
C VAL A 43 -24.07 -3.27 12.78
N VAL A 44 -25.12 -2.46 12.58
CA VAL A 44 -25.19 -1.49 11.48
C VAL A 44 -24.03 -0.48 11.58
N SER A 45 -23.75 0.06 12.77
CA SER A 45 -22.66 1.03 12.97
C SER A 45 -21.28 0.44 12.65
N VAL A 46 -21.01 -0.80 13.08
CA VAL A 46 -19.77 -1.52 12.76
C VAL A 46 -19.65 -1.78 11.26
N LEU A 47 -20.73 -2.21 10.61
CA LEU A 47 -20.75 -2.46 9.17
C LEU A 47 -20.55 -1.18 8.36
N THR A 48 -21.15 -0.06 8.78
CA THR A 48 -20.94 1.25 8.14
C THR A 48 -19.51 1.73 8.33
N ALA A 49 -18.93 1.58 9.52
CA ALA A 49 -17.54 1.94 9.78
C ALA A 49 -16.56 1.09 8.96
N LEU A 50 -16.79 -0.23 8.87
CA LEU A 50 -16.01 -1.15 8.04
C LEU A 50 -16.13 -0.80 6.55
N SER A 51 -17.34 -0.54 6.06
CA SER A 51 -17.59 -0.17 4.65
C SER A 51 -16.91 1.14 4.28
N LEU A 52 -17.03 2.17 5.13
CA LEU A 52 -16.36 3.45 4.91
C LEU A 52 -14.84 3.33 5.02
N HIS A 53 -14.33 2.49 5.92
CA HIS A 53 -12.90 2.20 6.02
C HIS A 53 -12.38 1.51 4.75
N GLN A 54 -13.09 0.50 4.25
CA GLN A 54 -12.72 -0.23 3.03
C GLN A 54 -12.67 0.71 1.82
N HIS A 55 -13.74 1.47 1.57
CA HIS A 55 -13.77 2.44 0.47
C HIS A 55 -12.72 3.55 0.61
N PHE A 56 -12.40 3.94 1.84
CA PHE A 56 -11.33 4.89 2.11
C PHE A 56 -9.96 4.29 1.79
N VAL A 57 -9.67 3.07 2.25
CA VAL A 57 -8.44 2.35 1.94
C VAL A 57 -8.31 2.12 0.44
N ASP A 58 -9.37 1.70 -0.24
CA ASP A 58 -9.38 1.47 -1.69
C ASP A 58 -9.17 2.77 -2.48
N SER A 59 -9.78 3.89 -2.04
CA SER A 59 -9.57 5.21 -2.64
C SER A 59 -8.13 5.73 -2.47
N LEU A 60 -7.41 5.25 -1.45
CA LEU A 60 -6.03 5.64 -1.17
C LEU A 60 -4.99 4.67 -1.75
N ALA A 61 -5.30 3.38 -1.81
CA ALA A 61 -4.41 2.32 -2.28
C ALA A 61 -4.45 2.14 -3.80
N GLY A 62 -5.48 2.65 -4.48
CA GLY A 62 -5.70 2.44 -5.91
C GLY A 62 -5.34 3.61 -6.83
N GLN A 63 -5.01 4.79 -6.32
CA GLN A 63 -4.74 5.94 -7.18
C GLN A 63 -3.32 5.87 -7.77
N LEU A 64 -3.22 5.35 -8.99
CA LEU A 64 -2.10 5.65 -9.88
C LEU A 64 -2.19 7.13 -10.24
N ARG A 65 -1.10 7.88 -9.99
CA ARG A 65 -0.96 9.25 -10.47
C ARG A 65 -0.03 9.26 -11.66
N GLN A 66 -0.39 10.06 -12.67
CA GLN A 66 0.48 10.32 -13.80
C GLN A 66 1.40 11.48 -13.45
N LEU A 67 2.70 11.18 -13.37
CA LEU A 67 3.75 12.18 -13.22
C LEU A 67 4.34 12.44 -14.60
N GLU A 68 4.26 13.68 -15.05
CA GLU A 68 5.00 14.16 -16.21
C GLU A 68 6.19 14.98 -15.71
N VAL A 69 7.40 14.66 -16.16
CA VAL A 69 8.62 15.35 -15.73
C VAL A 69 9.48 15.68 -16.93
N THR A 70 9.85 16.96 -17.07
CA THR A 70 10.86 17.41 -18.03
C THR A 70 12.18 17.61 -17.30
N VAL A 71 13.19 16.86 -17.72
CA VAL A 71 14.46 16.77 -17.00
C VAL A 71 15.65 16.68 -17.96
N ASP A 72 16.73 17.35 -17.59
CA ASP A 72 18.04 17.19 -18.21
C ASP A 72 18.98 16.53 -17.20
N ALA A 73 19.56 15.39 -17.59
CA ALA A 73 20.40 14.58 -16.73
C ALA A 73 21.55 13.98 -17.55
N PRO A 74 22.51 14.81 -18.00
CA PRO A 74 23.57 14.36 -18.89
C PRO A 74 24.40 13.29 -18.22
N GLY A 75 24.54 12.15 -18.89
CA GLY A 75 25.28 11.02 -18.39
C GLY A 75 24.62 10.21 -17.28
N ALA A 76 23.37 10.49 -16.92
CA ALA A 76 22.57 9.60 -16.10
C ALA A 76 21.92 8.50 -16.97
N ARG A 77 21.63 7.34 -16.37
CA ARG A 77 20.88 6.24 -17.00
C ARG A 77 19.43 6.26 -16.58
N THR A 78 19.19 6.49 -15.29
CA THR A 78 17.88 6.40 -14.66
C THR A 78 17.70 7.49 -13.63
N ILE A 79 16.49 8.00 -13.52
CA ILE A 79 16.09 8.89 -12.45
C ILE A 79 15.15 8.13 -11.53
N ARG A 80 15.37 8.26 -10.22
CA ARG A 80 14.48 7.74 -9.18
C ARG A 80 13.67 8.88 -8.59
N VAL A 81 12.38 8.67 -8.46
CA VAL A 81 11.45 9.59 -7.79
C VAL A 81 10.99 8.95 -6.50
N TYR A 82 11.41 9.52 -5.38
CA TYR A 82 11.01 9.15 -4.04
C TYR A 82 9.81 10.00 -3.60
N TRP A 83 8.79 9.36 -3.04
CA TRP A 83 7.63 10.02 -2.42
C TRP A 83 7.62 9.92 -0.89
N ASP A 84 8.70 9.37 -0.33
CA ASP A 84 8.97 9.31 1.11
C ASP A 84 10.48 9.54 1.33
N ASP A 85 10.91 9.61 2.59
CA ASP A 85 12.32 9.80 2.93
C ASP A 85 13.16 8.59 2.43
N PRO A 86 14.09 8.78 1.48
CA PRO A 86 14.90 7.69 0.93
C PRO A 86 15.82 7.05 1.98
N THR A 87 16.12 7.74 3.09
CA THR A 87 16.92 7.18 4.18
C THR A 87 16.13 6.19 5.03
N VAL A 88 14.82 6.39 5.15
CA VAL A 88 13.91 5.53 5.93
C VAL A 88 13.31 4.43 5.05
N TYR A 89 12.92 4.80 3.82
CA TYR A 89 12.25 3.91 2.86
C TYR A 89 13.00 3.87 1.52
N PRO A 90 14.20 3.26 1.47
CA PRO A 90 15.06 3.26 0.27
C PRO A 90 14.46 2.54 -0.94
N GLN A 91 13.42 1.72 -0.73
CA GLN A 91 12.71 0.97 -1.76
C GLN A 91 11.43 1.68 -2.24
N ALA A 92 11.03 2.81 -1.63
CA ALA A 92 9.81 3.54 -1.95
C ALA A 92 10.06 4.59 -3.06
N TYR A 93 10.37 4.10 -4.26
CA TYR A 93 10.58 4.96 -5.43
C TYR A 93 10.02 4.35 -6.71
N ALA A 94 9.78 5.22 -7.69
CA ALA A 94 9.58 4.85 -9.08
C ALA A 94 10.86 5.23 -9.84
N ALA A 95 11.33 4.38 -10.74
CA ALA A 95 12.46 4.68 -11.59
C ALA A 95 12.03 4.70 -13.05
N PHE A 96 12.58 5.65 -13.80
CA PHE A 96 12.38 5.77 -15.23
C PHE A 96 13.72 6.05 -15.92
N PRO A 97 13.88 5.61 -17.18
CA PRO A 97 15.09 5.87 -17.94
C PRO A 97 15.18 7.33 -18.38
N VAL A 98 16.40 7.87 -18.47
CA VAL A 98 16.62 9.22 -19.03
C VAL A 98 16.50 9.20 -20.56
N VAL A 99 16.90 8.10 -21.19
CA VAL A 99 16.79 7.91 -22.64
C VAL A 99 15.67 6.93 -22.94
N GLU A 100 14.65 7.39 -23.66
CA GLU A 100 13.60 6.53 -24.22
C GLU A 100 13.89 6.21 -25.68
N GLY A 101 14.61 5.12 -25.91
CA GLY A 101 14.93 4.65 -27.26
C GLY A 101 15.89 5.57 -28.03
N GLY A 102 16.30 5.11 -29.22
CA GLY A 102 17.12 5.89 -30.15
C GLY A 102 18.61 5.98 -29.81
N VAL A 103 18.99 6.24 -28.55
CA VAL A 103 20.40 6.17 -28.13
C VAL A 103 20.75 4.73 -27.83
N GLN A 104 21.75 4.22 -28.53
CA GLN A 104 22.26 2.86 -28.31
C GLN A 104 23.57 2.90 -27.54
N GLU A 105 23.74 1.94 -26.65
CA GLU A 105 24.98 1.70 -25.93
C GLU A 105 25.50 0.29 -26.26
N THR A 106 26.82 0.11 -26.18
CA THR A 106 27.42 -1.21 -26.16
C THR A 106 27.35 -1.78 -24.74
N TRP A 107 26.68 -2.91 -24.61
CA TRP A 107 26.46 -3.65 -23.37
C TRP A 107 27.46 -4.78 -23.24
N ASN A 108 28.41 -4.64 -22.33
CA ASN A 108 29.32 -5.68 -21.89
C ASN A 108 28.71 -6.36 -20.66
N VAL A 109 28.15 -7.55 -20.86
CA VAL A 109 27.45 -8.31 -19.82
C VAL A 109 28.31 -9.49 -19.39
N ARG A 110 28.47 -9.67 -18.08
CA ARG A 110 29.04 -10.86 -17.47
C ARG A 110 28.17 -11.33 -16.32
N LEU A 111 27.69 -12.56 -16.39
CA LEU A 111 26.90 -13.19 -15.33
C LEU A 111 27.71 -14.34 -14.74
N GLU A 112 27.82 -14.39 -13.42
CA GLU A 112 28.60 -15.39 -12.68
C GLU A 112 27.70 -16.06 -11.63
N ALA A 113 27.60 -17.38 -11.67
CA ALA A 113 26.90 -18.14 -10.63
C ALA A 113 27.78 -18.18 -9.37
N LEU A 114 27.32 -17.59 -8.28
CA LEU A 114 28.08 -17.60 -7.03
C LEU A 114 27.89 -18.93 -6.28
N ARG A 115 28.96 -19.37 -5.61
CA ARG A 115 28.90 -20.50 -4.67
C ARG A 115 28.03 -20.20 -3.46
N GLU A 116 28.00 -18.93 -3.07
CA GLU A 116 27.14 -18.45 -1.99
C GLU A 116 25.66 -18.55 -2.37
N ARG A 117 24.83 -19.06 -1.45
CA ARG A 117 23.37 -19.14 -1.61
C ARG A 117 22.67 -18.44 -0.47
N ASN A 118 21.42 -18.04 -0.69
CA ASN A 118 20.52 -17.72 0.40
C ASN A 118 20.40 -18.95 1.33
N PRO A 119 20.45 -18.81 2.66
CA PRO A 119 20.28 -19.94 3.58
C PRO A 119 18.99 -20.75 3.37
N ALA A 120 17.93 -20.12 2.88
CA ALA A 120 16.67 -20.75 2.57
C ALA A 120 16.66 -21.50 1.21
N ALA A 121 17.67 -21.29 0.37
CA ALA A 121 17.79 -21.98 -0.90
C ALA A 121 18.36 -23.40 -0.72
N GLN A 122 17.75 -24.37 -1.42
CA GLN A 122 18.13 -25.78 -1.37
C GLN A 122 19.40 -26.06 -2.16
N LYS A 123 19.71 -25.24 -3.17
CA LYS A 123 20.86 -25.34 -4.06
C LYS A 123 21.37 -23.93 -4.45
N ASN A 124 22.32 -23.87 -5.37
CA ASN A 124 22.91 -22.64 -5.92
C ASN A 124 22.80 -22.65 -7.46
N GLU A 125 21.61 -22.97 -7.96
CA GLU A 125 21.36 -23.01 -9.40
C GLU A 125 21.22 -21.60 -9.97
N LEU A 126 21.66 -21.43 -11.21
CA LEU A 126 21.43 -20.24 -12.01
C LEU A 126 20.76 -20.66 -13.32
N TRP A 127 19.61 -20.05 -13.60
CA TRP A 127 18.81 -20.26 -14.79
C TRP A 127 18.76 -18.95 -15.59
N VAL A 128 19.30 -18.94 -16.80
CA VAL A 128 19.33 -17.77 -17.69
C VAL A 128 18.51 -18.09 -18.93
N PHE A 129 17.46 -17.30 -19.15
CA PHE A 129 16.53 -17.46 -20.27
C PHE A 129 16.98 -16.64 -21.45
N SER A 130 17.20 -15.34 -21.25
CA SER A 130 17.61 -14.46 -22.33
C SER A 130 18.42 -13.27 -21.87
N ILE A 131 19.25 -12.79 -22.80
CA ILE A 131 19.99 -11.53 -22.72
C ILE A 131 19.73 -10.85 -24.05
N ARG A 132 19.07 -9.70 -24.07
CA ARG A 132 18.63 -9.09 -25.33
C ARG A 132 18.57 -7.59 -25.25
N THR A 133 18.65 -6.96 -26.41
CA THR A 133 18.19 -5.59 -26.64
C THR A 133 17.02 -5.63 -27.63
N PRO A 134 16.21 -4.56 -27.75
CA PRO A 134 15.20 -4.48 -28.80
C PRO A 134 15.77 -4.65 -30.21
N GLU A 135 16.99 -4.15 -30.43
CA GLU A 135 17.63 -4.10 -31.74
C GLU A 135 18.43 -5.36 -32.07
N GLN A 136 18.83 -6.14 -31.06
CA GLN A 136 19.66 -7.32 -31.25
C GLN A 136 19.14 -8.50 -30.44
N ALA A 137 18.74 -9.55 -31.16
CA ALA A 137 18.47 -10.85 -30.58
C ALA A 137 19.77 -11.65 -30.44
N VAL A 138 20.15 -11.98 -29.21
CA VAL A 138 21.30 -12.84 -28.90
C VAL A 138 20.86 -14.30 -28.89
N THR A 139 21.71 -15.17 -29.43
CA THR A 139 21.58 -16.62 -29.31
C THR A 139 22.68 -17.19 -28.42
N TRP A 140 22.54 -18.44 -27.98
CA TRP A 140 23.60 -19.09 -27.20
C TRP A 140 24.95 -19.21 -27.93
N LYS A 141 24.96 -19.10 -29.25
CA LYS A 141 26.20 -19.10 -30.06
C LYS A 141 27.00 -17.80 -29.92
N ASP A 142 26.32 -16.71 -29.56
CA ASP A 142 26.93 -15.38 -29.39
C ASP A 142 27.48 -15.18 -27.97
N ILE A 143 27.26 -16.17 -27.09
CA ILE A 143 27.63 -16.11 -25.67
C ILE A 143 28.91 -16.91 -25.44
N SER A 144 29.90 -16.27 -24.83
CA SER A 144 31.10 -16.94 -24.34
C SER A 144 30.80 -17.57 -22.97
N LEU A 145 30.78 -18.89 -22.93
CA LEU A 145 30.53 -19.69 -21.73
C LEU A 145 31.85 -20.17 -21.12
N LEU A 146 31.98 -20.02 -19.80
CA LEU A 146 33.03 -20.61 -18.98
C LEU A 146 32.39 -21.57 -17.98
N GLY A 147 32.89 -22.82 -17.99
CA GLY A 147 32.41 -23.91 -17.14
C GLY A 147 31.33 -24.76 -17.81
N ASP A 148 30.72 -25.65 -17.02
CA ASP A 148 29.87 -26.75 -17.52
C ASP A 148 28.40 -26.34 -17.69
N TRP A 149 28.16 -25.32 -18.51
CA TRP A 149 26.81 -24.86 -18.80
C TRP A 149 26.01 -25.92 -19.54
N SER A 150 24.84 -26.27 -19.00
CA SER A 150 23.89 -27.13 -19.71
C SER A 150 22.87 -26.25 -20.42
N LEU A 151 22.65 -26.53 -21.71
CA LEU A 151 21.60 -25.91 -22.49
C LEU A 151 20.40 -26.85 -22.52
N LEU A 152 19.34 -26.47 -21.82
CA LEU A 152 18.11 -27.24 -21.70
C LEU A 152 17.07 -26.69 -22.66
N ALA A 153 16.28 -27.57 -23.30
CA ALA A 153 15.17 -27.13 -24.14
C ALA A 153 14.15 -26.34 -23.31
N ASP A 154 13.76 -25.16 -23.78
CA ASP A 154 12.79 -24.30 -23.12
C ASP A 154 11.43 -24.38 -23.80
N THR A 155 10.47 -25.01 -23.13
CA THR A 155 9.08 -25.09 -23.60
C THR A 155 8.29 -23.80 -23.36
N SER A 156 8.82 -22.85 -22.59
CA SER A 156 8.14 -21.57 -22.30
C SER A 156 8.31 -20.51 -23.40
N LEU A 157 9.14 -20.78 -24.42
CA LEU A 157 9.47 -19.88 -25.53
C LEU A 157 10.09 -18.53 -25.09
N ARG A 158 10.70 -18.48 -23.91
CA ARG A 158 11.38 -17.29 -23.37
C ARG A 158 12.90 -17.38 -23.51
N GLY A 159 13.40 -18.59 -23.72
CA GLY A 159 14.79 -18.94 -23.92
C GLY A 159 15.35 -18.45 -25.26
N MET A 160 16.63 -18.08 -25.27
CA MET A 160 17.35 -17.72 -26.49
C MET A 160 17.39 -18.91 -27.45
N ALA A 161 16.81 -18.74 -28.64
CA ALA A 161 16.66 -19.79 -29.64
C ALA A 161 16.00 -21.08 -29.12
N GLY A 162 15.08 -20.97 -28.15
CA GLY A 162 14.35 -22.13 -27.59
C GLY A 162 15.13 -22.92 -26.53
N TYR A 163 16.25 -22.38 -26.03
CA TYR A 163 17.04 -23.01 -24.98
C TYR A 163 17.24 -22.09 -23.77
N VAL A 164 17.44 -22.72 -22.62
CA VAL A 164 17.75 -22.10 -21.33
C VAL A 164 19.13 -22.56 -20.88
N GLY A 165 19.94 -21.62 -20.39
CA GLY A 165 21.23 -21.92 -19.80
C GLY A 165 21.04 -22.23 -18.33
N TRP A 166 21.52 -23.39 -17.92
CA TRP A 166 21.49 -23.84 -16.54
C TRP A 166 22.89 -24.18 -16.05
N ILE A 167 23.18 -23.78 -14.81
CA ILE A 167 24.42 -24.16 -14.14
C ILE A 167 24.26 -24.18 -12.62
N THR A 168 25.18 -24.86 -11.93
CA THR A 168 25.31 -24.81 -10.47
C THR A 168 26.54 -23.96 -10.10
N GLY A 169 26.42 -23.11 -9.08
CA GLY A 169 27.51 -22.23 -8.64
C GLY A 169 28.66 -22.92 -7.88
N ALA A 170 28.81 -24.24 -7.97
CA ALA A 170 29.82 -24.98 -7.20
C ALA A 170 31.26 -24.69 -7.64
N VAL A 171 31.46 -24.36 -8.91
CA VAL A 171 32.75 -24.03 -9.54
C VAL A 171 32.67 -22.65 -10.22
N PRO A 172 33.81 -22.01 -10.54
CA PRO A 172 33.82 -20.72 -11.23
C PRO A 172 33.14 -20.84 -12.60
N ASN A 173 31.93 -20.30 -12.68
CA ASN A 173 31.06 -20.41 -13.84
C ASN A 173 30.63 -19.02 -14.26
N SER A 174 30.84 -18.70 -15.52
CA SER A 174 30.42 -17.41 -16.04
C SER A 174 29.92 -17.51 -17.47
N LEU A 175 29.03 -16.61 -17.84
CA LEU A 175 28.72 -16.32 -19.22
C LEU A 175 29.02 -14.85 -19.49
N SER A 176 29.45 -14.55 -20.71
CA SER A 176 29.68 -13.18 -21.13
C SER A 176 29.22 -12.96 -22.56
N VAL A 177 28.73 -11.76 -22.82
CA VAL A 177 28.25 -11.35 -24.14
C VAL A 177 28.42 -9.84 -24.30
N THR A 178 28.71 -9.43 -25.53
CA THR A 178 28.70 -8.03 -25.93
C THR A 178 27.61 -7.83 -26.98
N LEU A 179 26.70 -6.89 -26.73
CA LEU A 179 25.60 -6.57 -27.64
C LEU A 179 25.36 -5.06 -27.67
N LYS A 180 24.69 -4.56 -28.73
CA LYS A 180 24.36 -3.15 -28.86
C LYS A 180 22.84 -2.95 -28.81
N GLY A 181 22.40 -1.89 -28.16
CA GLY A 181 21.00 -1.50 -28.21
C GLY A 181 20.62 -0.42 -27.21
N SER A 182 19.36 0.01 -27.27
CA SER A 182 18.84 1.10 -26.46
C SER A 182 18.66 0.74 -24.99
N TRP A 183 18.27 -0.50 -24.71
CA TRP A 183 18.21 -1.05 -23.37
C TRP A 183 18.51 -2.54 -23.38
N LEU A 184 18.95 -3.04 -22.24
CA LEU A 184 19.33 -4.43 -22.02
C LEU A 184 18.31 -5.10 -21.09
N SER A 185 17.73 -6.20 -21.55
CA SER A 185 16.90 -7.12 -20.78
C SER A 185 17.71 -8.36 -20.44
N ILE A 186 17.69 -8.79 -19.19
CA ILE A 186 18.20 -10.09 -18.76
C ILE A 186 17.07 -10.83 -18.03
N LEU A 187 16.63 -11.96 -18.58
CA LEU A 187 15.63 -12.83 -17.96
C LEU A 187 16.31 -13.97 -17.23
N VAL A 188 16.08 -14.07 -15.92
CA VAL A 188 16.61 -15.12 -15.06
C VAL A 188 15.51 -15.84 -14.29
N GLY A 189 15.69 -17.15 -14.08
CA GLY A 189 14.81 -17.95 -13.23
C GLY A 189 15.08 -17.71 -11.75
N ARG A 190 14.03 -17.76 -10.96
CA ARG A 190 14.06 -17.72 -9.50
C ARG A 190 13.27 -18.88 -8.96
N SER A 191 13.81 -19.52 -7.92
CA SER A 191 13.24 -20.74 -7.36
C SER A 191 13.80 -21.04 -5.98
N ALA A 192 13.25 -22.08 -5.34
CA ALA A 192 13.78 -22.59 -4.08
C ALA A 192 15.18 -23.19 -4.22
N PHE A 193 15.64 -23.45 -5.45
CA PHE A 193 16.96 -23.99 -5.78
C PHE A 193 17.95 -22.93 -6.25
N SER A 194 17.48 -21.70 -6.51
CA SER A 194 18.29 -20.66 -7.13
C SER A 194 19.25 -20.02 -6.12
N GLY A 195 20.50 -19.83 -6.55
CA GLY A 195 21.56 -19.22 -5.75
C GLY A 195 21.65 -17.70 -5.90
N LYS A 196 22.83 -17.14 -5.60
CA LYS A 196 23.14 -15.74 -5.89
C LYS A 196 23.80 -15.61 -7.26
N LEU A 197 23.42 -14.58 -8.00
CA LEU A 197 24.01 -14.19 -9.26
C LEU A 197 24.88 -12.95 -9.04
N LYS A 198 26.17 -13.01 -9.40
CA LYS A 198 26.97 -11.80 -9.58
C LYS A 198 26.87 -11.37 -11.02
N MET A 199 26.33 -10.19 -11.23
CA MET A 199 26.13 -9.61 -12.54
C MET A 199 26.99 -8.36 -12.68
N THR A 200 27.75 -8.28 -13.75
CA THR A 200 28.53 -7.11 -14.12
C THR A 200 28.06 -6.62 -15.48
N VAL A 201 27.56 -5.39 -15.53
CA VAL A 201 27.11 -4.74 -16.76
C VAL A 201 27.87 -3.43 -16.91
N ASN A 202 28.63 -3.28 -17.99
CA ASN A 202 29.46 -2.09 -18.26
C ASN A 202 30.35 -1.68 -17.07
N GLY A 203 30.94 -2.68 -16.41
CA GLY A 203 31.81 -2.50 -15.23
C GLY A 203 31.09 -2.29 -13.90
N LEU A 204 29.76 -2.11 -13.90
CA LEU A 204 28.97 -2.02 -12.68
C LEU A 204 28.60 -3.41 -12.19
N THR A 205 29.12 -3.80 -11.03
CA THR A 205 28.86 -5.10 -10.42
C THR A 205 27.77 -5.01 -9.37
N GLN A 206 26.82 -5.94 -9.42
CA GLN A 206 25.82 -6.16 -8.39
C GLN A 206 25.62 -7.65 -8.11
N ILE A 207 25.25 -7.98 -6.87
CA ILE A 207 24.89 -9.34 -6.47
C ILE A 207 23.38 -9.40 -6.31
N VAL A 208 22.74 -10.32 -7.02
CA VAL A 208 21.30 -10.52 -7.03
C VAL A 208 20.97 -11.86 -6.39
N ASP A 209 20.18 -11.84 -5.33
CA ASP A 209 19.59 -13.06 -4.76
C ASP A 209 18.41 -13.53 -5.62
N LEU A 210 18.51 -14.75 -6.14
CA LEU A 210 17.48 -15.35 -6.99
C LEU A 210 16.58 -16.34 -6.23
N TYR A 211 16.76 -16.50 -4.92
CA TYR A 211 15.85 -17.31 -4.12
C TYR A 211 14.40 -16.80 -4.22
N SER A 212 13.47 -17.75 -4.34
CA SER A 212 12.02 -17.54 -4.25
C SER A 212 11.35 -18.83 -3.83
N ALA A 213 10.36 -18.78 -2.93
CA ALA A 213 9.61 -19.97 -2.52
C ALA A 213 8.86 -20.65 -3.68
N HIS A 214 8.46 -19.86 -4.68
CA HIS A 214 7.78 -20.32 -5.89
C HIS A 214 8.60 -20.00 -7.13
N TRP A 215 8.50 -20.87 -8.15
CA TRP A 215 9.13 -20.63 -9.44
C TRP A 215 8.55 -19.37 -10.10
N ASN A 216 9.43 -18.43 -10.46
CA ASN A 216 9.07 -17.32 -11.33
C ASN A 216 10.29 -16.84 -12.14
N ILE A 217 10.04 -15.98 -13.11
CA ILE A 217 11.09 -15.35 -13.91
C ILE A 217 11.19 -13.90 -13.47
N ARG A 218 12.43 -13.43 -13.29
CA ARG A 218 12.76 -12.04 -13.01
C ARG A 218 13.41 -11.43 -14.23
N GLU A 219 12.87 -10.29 -14.65
CA GLU A 219 13.50 -9.42 -15.64
C GLU A 219 14.37 -8.38 -14.93
N LEU A 220 15.59 -8.22 -15.44
CA LEU A 220 16.55 -7.21 -15.01
C LEU A 220 16.79 -6.29 -16.21
N THR A 221 16.42 -5.02 -16.07
CA THR A 221 16.44 -4.04 -17.16
C THR A 221 17.49 -2.96 -16.90
N PHE A 222 18.26 -2.62 -17.93
CA PHE A 222 19.26 -1.55 -17.90
C PHE A 222 19.07 -0.63 -19.10
N PHE A 223 19.27 0.67 -18.90
CA PHE A 223 19.02 1.68 -19.91
C PHE A 223 20.30 2.41 -20.32
N ALA A 224 20.38 2.75 -21.61
CA ALA A 224 21.52 3.46 -22.16
C ALA A 224 21.76 4.78 -21.39
N LYS A 225 23.03 5.12 -21.24
CA LYS A 225 23.43 6.39 -20.65
C LYS A 225 23.06 7.54 -21.57
N ALA A 226 22.47 8.61 -21.02
CA ALA A 226 22.21 9.84 -21.77
C ALA A 226 23.52 10.47 -22.28
N PRO A 227 23.64 10.78 -23.58
CA PRO A 227 24.73 11.60 -24.11
C PRO A 227 24.83 12.94 -23.38
N VAL A 228 26.02 13.56 -23.42
CA VAL A 228 26.27 14.85 -22.75
C VAL A 228 25.42 15.97 -23.36
N ASP A 229 25.06 15.84 -24.63
CA ASP A 229 24.29 16.77 -25.46
C ASP A 229 22.83 16.32 -25.67
N TYR A 230 22.34 15.35 -24.88
CA TYR A 230 21.00 14.77 -25.09
C TYR A 230 19.86 15.76 -24.84
N GLY A 231 20.12 16.78 -24.01
CA GLY A 231 19.21 17.85 -23.65
C GLY A 231 17.99 17.38 -22.83
N PRO A 232 17.09 18.32 -22.47
CA PRO A 232 15.93 18.04 -21.64
C PRO A 232 14.92 17.13 -22.34
N ARG A 233 14.35 16.16 -21.61
CA ARG A 233 13.32 15.25 -22.09
C ARG A 233 12.15 15.16 -21.14
N THR A 234 10.95 14.99 -21.70
CA THR A 234 9.72 14.77 -20.94
C THR A 234 9.46 13.28 -20.82
N HIS A 235 9.15 12.84 -19.60
CA HIS A 235 8.84 11.46 -19.27
C HIS A 235 7.50 11.35 -18.56
N ASP A 236 6.73 10.33 -18.94
CA ASP A 236 5.47 9.98 -18.30
C ASP A 236 5.67 8.77 -17.38
N VAL A 237 5.48 9.00 -16.08
CA VAL A 237 5.77 8.04 -15.02
C VAL A 237 4.50 7.77 -14.24
N LEU A 238 4.13 6.49 -14.15
CA LEU A 238 3.01 6.07 -13.30
C LEU A 238 3.52 5.81 -11.89
N ILE A 239 3.03 6.59 -10.93
CA ILE A 239 3.40 6.44 -9.52
C ILE A 239 2.23 5.82 -8.75
N LYS A 240 2.48 4.71 -8.05
CA LYS A 240 1.48 4.04 -7.20
C LYS A 240 1.42 4.66 -5.82
N ARG A 241 0.27 5.21 -5.44
CA ARG A 241 0.03 5.68 -4.07
C ARG A 241 0.06 4.51 -3.07
N GLY A 242 1.05 4.50 -2.18
CA GLY A 242 1.21 3.49 -1.14
C GLY A 242 1.75 4.12 0.14
N GLN A 243 1.03 3.91 1.26
CA GLN A 243 1.24 4.16 2.71
C GLN A 243 2.30 5.17 3.23
N GLY A 244 2.89 6.02 2.39
CA GLY A 244 3.84 7.05 2.75
C GLY A 244 3.23 8.45 2.72
N ARG A 245 3.96 9.43 3.22
CA ARG A 245 3.53 10.84 3.18
C ARG A 245 3.82 11.42 1.80
N TRP A 246 2.87 11.27 0.88
CA TRP A 246 2.83 11.87 -0.48
C TRP A 246 2.73 13.40 -0.47
N ASN A 247 3.59 14.05 0.29
CA ASN A 247 3.66 15.50 0.40
C ASN A 247 4.86 16.03 -0.37
N LYS A 248 5.85 15.18 -0.67
CA LYS A 248 7.06 15.59 -1.38
C LYS A 248 7.42 14.56 -2.44
N LEU A 249 7.93 15.04 -3.55
CA LEU A 249 8.64 14.25 -4.56
C LEU A 249 10.10 14.68 -4.53
N ASN A 250 11.00 13.72 -4.42
CA ASN A 250 12.44 13.95 -4.47
C ASN A 250 13.03 13.13 -5.61
N PHE A 251 13.70 13.81 -6.53
CA PHE A 251 14.27 13.20 -7.72
C PHE A 251 15.77 13.02 -7.53
N VAL A 252 16.27 11.84 -7.90
CA VAL A 252 17.69 11.50 -7.74
C VAL A 252 18.17 10.77 -8.98
N ALA A 253 19.17 11.33 -9.67
CA ALA A 253 19.88 10.64 -10.74
C ALA A 253 20.79 9.54 -10.19
N ASP A 254 21.02 8.50 -10.98
CA ASP A 254 21.98 7.47 -10.61
C ASP A 254 23.40 8.04 -10.44
N ALA A 255 24.14 7.49 -9.46
CA ALA A 255 25.53 7.83 -9.16
C ALA A 255 25.81 9.33 -8.88
N GLY A 256 24.85 10.07 -8.32
CA GLY A 256 25.07 11.45 -7.85
C GLY A 256 25.37 12.45 -8.96
N ARG A 257 24.86 12.19 -10.16
CA ARG A 257 25.05 13.05 -11.34
C ARG A 257 24.21 14.33 -11.25
N SER A 258 24.63 15.34 -12.01
CA SER A 258 23.88 16.59 -12.15
C SER A 258 22.50 16.30 -12.74
N LEU A 259 21.50 16.86 -12.09
CA LEU A 259 20.10 16.76 -12.44
C LEU A 259 19.56 18.18 -12.55
N ASP A 260 18.92 18.51 -13.67
CA ASP A 260 18.19 19.76 -13.84
C ASP A 260 16.73 19.45 -14.19
N ILE A 261 15.84 19.72 -13.25
CA ILE A 261 14.42 19.50 -13.42
C ILE A 261 13.79 20.79 -13.88
N GLN A 262 13.27 20.79 -15.10
CA GLN A 262 12.67 21.98 -15.71
C GLN A 262 11.19 22.06 -15.38
N ARG A 263 10.48 20.93 -15.48
CA ARG A 263 9.03 20.87 -15.26
C ARG A 263 8.63 19.60 -14.55
N VAL A 264 7.65 19.72 -13.66
CA VAL A 264 6.98 18.59 -13.00
C VAL A 264 5.49 18.87 -13.03
N SER A 265 4.70 17.87 -13.40
CA SER A 265 3.23 17.90 -13.39
C SER A 265 2.73 16.57 -12.83
N VAL A 266 1.78 16.61 -11.91
CA VAL A 266 1.15 15.42 -11.33
C VAL A 266 -0.34 15.50 -11.57
N ASP A 267 -0.86 14.59 -12.38
CA ASP A 267 -2.23 14.57 -12.87
C ASP A 267 -2.64 15.92 -13.52
N GLY A 268 -1.70 16.53 -14.25
CA GLY A 268 -1.89 17.83 -14.91
C GLY A 268 -1.70 19.06 -14.01
N ALA A 269 -1.43 18.88 -12.71
CA ALA A 269 -1.18 19.98 -11.77
C ALA A 269 0.30 20.11 -11.40
N GLU A 270 0.85 21.31 -11.51
CA GLU A 270 2.26 21.57 -11.18
C GLU A 270 2.45 21.72 -9.66
N PRO A 271 3.27 20.86 -9.02
CA PRO A 271 3.59 20.99 -7.60
C PRO A 271 4.52 22.19 -7.37
N SER A 272 4.49 22.72 -6.14
CA SER A 272 5.38 23.82 -5.77
C SER A 272 6.81 23.31 -5.58
N ARG A 273 7.78 23.94 -6.25
CA ARG A 273 9.21 23.61 -6.11
C ARG A 273 9.74 24.07 -4.75
N LEU A 274 10.37 23.17 -3.99
CA LEU A 274 11.02 23.48 -2.71
C LEU A 274 12.52 23.77 -2.89
N ASN A 275 13.20 22.94 -3.69
CA ASN A 275 14.59 23.13 -4.11
C ASN A 275 14.75 22.58 -5.54
N GLY A 276 15.96 22.55 -6.09
CA GLY A 276 16.21 22.10 -7.47
C GLY A 276 15.54 20.76 -7.83
N ASP A 277 15.61 19.80 -6.90
CA ASP A 277 15.23 18.40 -7.16
C ASP A 277 14.05 17.90 -6.31
N THR A 278 13.45 18.76 -5.48
CA THR A 278 12.38 18.42 -4.54
C THR A 278 11.16 19.32 -4.74
N PHE A 279 10.00 18.70 -4.84
CA PHE A 279 8.72 19.36 -5.07
C PHE A 279 7.73 19.00 -3.98
N GLU A 280 7.00 19.97 -3.46
CA GLU A 280 5.87 19.76 -2.54
C GLU A 280 4.59 19.58 -3.34
N LEU A 281 3.93 18.44 -3.16
CA LEU A 281 2.61 18.21 -3.72
C LEU A 281 1.60 19.08 -2.97
N VAL A 282 0.75 19.79 -3.72
CA VAL A 282 -0.38 20.51 -3.13
C VAL A 282 -1.17 19.50 -2.32
N LYS A 283 -1.12 19.65 -0.99
CA LYS A 283 -1.93 18.82 -0.09
C LYS A 283 -3.35 18.92 -0.61
N PRO A 284 -4.04 17.80 -0.89
CA PRO A 284 -5.49 17.85 -0.94
C PRO A 284 -5.89 18.60 0.33
N ARG A 285 -6.65 19.71 0.24
CA ARG A 285 -7.33 20.18 1.44
C ARG A 285 -8.15 18.97 1.86
N TRP A 286 -7.78 18.32 2.97
CA TRP A 286 -8.28 16.98 3.36
C TRP A 286 -9.45 17.14 4.37
N PRO A 287 -10.69 17.46 3.95
CA PRO A 287 -11.85 17.23 4.80
C PRO A 287 -12.12 15.73 4.95
N ALA A 288 -11.75 14.89 3.98
CA ALA A 288 -12.04 13.45 3.98
C ALA A 288 -11.36 12.65 5.12
N TYR A 289 -10.11 12.98 5.52
CA TYR A 289 -9.45 12.29 6.65
C TYR A 289 -9.98 12.74 8.00
N ARG A 290 -10.32 14.04 8.13
CA ARG A 290 -10.99 14.58 9.32
C ARG A 290 -12.41 14.02 9.44
N LEU A 291 -13.13 13.91 8.33
CA LEU A 291 -14.44 13.26 8.23
C LEU A 291 -14.33 11.78 8.54
N ALA A 292 -13.34 11.05 7.99
CA ALA A 292 -13.16 9.63 8.28
C ALA A 292 -12.83 9.40 9.76
N ARG A 293 -11.87 10.15 10.33
CA ARG A 293 -11.60 10.10 11.78
C ARG A 293 -12.81 10.52 12.62
N GLY A 294 -13.54 11.53 12.18
CA GLY A 294 -14.77 12.00 12.81
C GLY A 294 -15.84 10.90 12.80
N VAL A 295 -16.06 10.25 11.67
CA VAL A 295 -17.04 9.16 11.47
C VAL A 295 -16.64 7.89 12.22
N THR A 296 -15.35 7.53 12.24
CA THR A 296 -14.87 6.40 13.06
C THR A 296 -14.99 6.72 14.55
N GLY A 297 -14.67 7.95 14.96
CA GLY A 297 -14.83 8.42 16.32
C GLY A 297 -16.29 8.37 16.77
N THR A 298 -17.21 8.91 15.97
CA THR A 298 -18.64 8.87 16.27
C THR A 298 -19.20 7.46 16.27
N ALA A 299 -18.80 6.60 15.34
CA ALA A 299 -19.20 5.19 15.34
C ALA A 299 -18.75 4.46 16.61
N LEU A 300 -17.52 4.72 17.08
CA LEU A 300 -16.99 4.08 18.29
C LEU A 300 -17.73 4.56 19.56
N VAL A 301 -18.01 5.86 19.66
CA VAL A 301 -18.74 6.39 20.80
C VAL A 301 -20.22 5.97 20.77
N LEU A 302 -20.85 5.88 19.60
CA LEU A 302 -22.19 5.30 19.45
C LEU A 302 -22.22 3.87 19.98
N LEU A 303 -21.23 3.05 19.61
CA LEU A 303 -21.13 1.65 20.04
C LEU A 303 -20.93 1.52 21.56
N VAL A 304 -20.09 2.38 22.16
CA VAL A 304 -19.93 2.42 23.63
C VAL A 304 -21.23 2.85 24.30
N SER A 305 -21.90 3.86 23.78
CA SER A 305 -23.16 4.38 24.35
C SER A 305 -24.31 3.38 24.26
N THR A 306 -24.45 2.63 23.16
CA THR A 306 -25.49 1.60 23.00
C THR A 306 -25.22 0.40 23.88
N THR A 307 -23.96 -0.03 23.99
CA THR A 307 -23.56 -1.13 24.88
C THR A 307 -23.82 -0.76 26.34
N TRP A 308 -23.46 0.47 26.73
CA TRP A 308 -23.70 0.99 28.07
C TRP A 308 -25.20 1.09 28.40
N LEU A 309 -26.02 1.58 27.46
CA LEU A 309 -27.47 1.64 27.60
C LEU A 309 -28.08 0.23 27.77
N GLY A 310 -27.59 -0.76 27.00
CA GLY A 310 -27.98 -2.16 27.13
C GLY A 310 -27.65 -2.75 28.52
N CYS A 311 -26.45 -2.47 29.04
CA CYS A 311 -26.08 -2.85 30.40
C CYS A 311 -26.98 -2.19 31.46
N LEU A 312 -27.35 -0.91 31.27
CA LEU A 312 -28.25 -0.23 32.20
C LEU A 312 -29.66 -0.81 32.20
N LEU A 313 -30.22 -1.11 31.03
CA LEU A 313 -31.54 -1.74 30.92
C LEU A 313 -31.54 -3.18 31.49
N TRP A 314 -30.40 -3.87 31.49
CA TRP A 314 -30.24 -5.15 32.16
C TRP A 314 -30.26 -5.01 33.69
N VAL A 315 -29.53 -4.03 34.24
CA VAL A 315 -29.39 -3.80 35.68
C VAL A 315 -30.65 -3.19 36.32
N THR A 316 -31.35 -2.27 35.63
CA THR A 316 -32.63 -1.69 36.11
C THR A 316 -33.77 -2.70 36.16
N GLY A 317 -33.57 -3.86 35.54
CA GLY A 317 -34.51 -4.96 35.57
C GLY A 317 -34.63 -5.69 36.89
N ASP A 318 -33.70 -5.44 37.82
CA ASP A 318 -33.72 -5.90 39.19
C ASP A 318 -34.14 -4.73 40.09
N GLN A 319 -35.36 -4.77 40.65
CA GLN A 319 -35.94 -3.65 41.39
C GLN A 319 -35.14 -3.25 42.65
N THR A 320 -34.17 -4.06 43.05
CA THR A 320 -33.31 -3.81 44.20
C THR A 320 -32.27 -2.71 43.97
N GLN A 321 -32.03 -2.28 42.71
CA GLN A 321 -30.91 -1.37 42.35
C GLN A 321 -31.33 0.02 41.79
N LEU A 322 -32.56 0.46 42.05
CA LEU A 322 -33.16 1.70 41.52
C LEU A 322 -32.38 3.02 41.77
N ARG A 323 -31.56 3.11 42.82
CA ARG A 323 -30.76 4.32 43.10
C ARG A 323 -29.47 4.39 42.28
N ALA A 324 -28.87 3.23 41.97
CA ALA A 324 -27.71 3.16 41.09
C ALA A 324 -28.14 3.47 39.64
N ALA A 325 -29.25 2.88 39.21
CA ALA A 325 -29.89 3.13 37.91
C ALA A 325 -30.04 4.62 37.56
N ARG A 326 -30.59 5.43 38.48
CA ARG A 326 -30.76 6.89 38.25
C ARG A 326 -29.44 7.64 38.11
N ARG A 327 -28.39 7.28 38.85
CA ARG A 327 -27.08 7.94 38.71
C ARG A 327 -26.45 7.66 37.35
N TYR A 328 -26.69 6.48 36.79
CA TYR A 328 -26.18 6.11 35.48
C TYR A 328 -27.02 6.63 34.31
N GLU A 329 -28.32 6.90 34.48
CA GLU A 329 -29.15 7.59 33.48
C GLU A 329 -28.61 8.99 33.18
N TYR A 330 -28.28 9.78 34.22
CA TYR A 330 -27.68 11.10 34.02
C TYR A 330 -26.35 11.02 33.26
N LEU A 331 -25.53 10.01 33.56
CA LEU A 331 -24.24 9.81 32.91
C LEU A 331 -24.38 9.42 31.44
N ALA A 332 -25.38 8.59 31.10
CA ALA A 332 -25.69 8.22 29.72
C ALA A 332 -26.22 9.41 28.91
N VAL A 333 -27.13 10.21 29.49
CA VAL A 333 -27.65 11.42 28.85
C VAL A 333 -26.56 12.47 28.67
N THR A 334 -25.66 12.66 29.65
CA THR A 334 -24.53 13.59 29.50
C THR A 334 -23.52 13.10 28.48
N SER A 335 -23.30 11.78 28.39
CA SER A 335 -22.39 11.20 27.38
C SER A 335 -22.96 11.35 25.97
N PHE A 336 -24.28 11.19 25.81
CA PHE A 336 -24.98 11.44 24.55
C PHE A 336 -25.00 12.93 24.18
N ALA A 337 -25.23 13.82 25.15
CA ALA A 337 -25.19 15.27 24.92
C ALA A 337 -23.79 15.77 24.56
N ALA A 338 -22.74 15.25 25.21
CA ALA A 338 -21.35 15.52 24.86
C ALA A 338 -20.98 14.99 23.46
N LEU A 339 -21.51 13.82 23.08
CA LEU A 339 -21.40 13.28 21.73
C LEU A 339 -22.06 14.20 20.70
N MET A 340 -23.29 14.65 20.94
CA MET A 340 -23.99 15.56 20.03
C MET A 340 -23.29 16.91 19.91
N ALA A 341 -22.72 17.44 21.01
CA ALA A 341 -21.94 18.67 20.97
C ALA A 341 -20.66 18.53 20.13
N PHE A 342 -19.95 17.40 20.23
CA PHE A 342 -18.73 17.14 19.44
C PHE A 342 -19.03 16.91 17.95
N VAL A 343 -20.21 16.38 17.61
CA VAL A 343 -20.65 16.19 16.21
C VAL A 343 -21.05 17.50 15.54
N LEU A 344 -21.50 18.49 16.31
CA LEU A 344 -22.01 19.76 15.80
C LEU A 344 -20.93 20.87 15.69
N THR A 345 -19.71 20.62 16.18
CA THR A 345 -18.53 21.50 16.08
C THR A 345 -17.52 20.94 15.08
#